data_AF-X1M727-F1
#
_entry.id   AF-X1M727-F1
#
_cell.length_a   1.000
_cell.length_b   1.000
_cell.length_c   1.000
_cell.angle_alpha   90.00
_cell.angle_beta   90.00
_cell.angle_gamma   90.00
#
_symmetry.space_group_name_H-M   'P 1'
#
loop_
_entity.id
_entity.type
_entity.pdbx_description
1 polymer ?
#
loop_
_entity_poly.entity_id
_entity_poly.type
_entity_poly.pdbx_seq_one_letter_code
_entity_poly.pdbx_strand_id
1 'polypeptide(L)'
;VHLLVTNDNGIHSKSKLLGIEAKVYRLEQVLSFIEKIFSEKDIRIPNIKDEFLYNIDINEPIFKTITEEYPDFFGWFKNKAPEGRKAWIFKDSNLNTIGAICIYKEEKNLFGIKEKILKLCTFRVDDTSRGKKLGELLLKTAFKYCVENNYKAIYITLFPKKQLYLINLLEDFGFQSIGYNERRELIYLKKFFVKDINEVNNLDNLTFHLKYSPYFKNDLKINKFIIPIQPRFHKKLFPDNQKQNQLFYDNDPYGNAIKKPISVTVE
;
A
#
# COMPACT_ATOMS: atom_id res chain seq x y z
N VAL A 1 30.84 -0.32 -13.46
CA VAL A 1 31.03 1.15 -13.44
C VAL A 1 31.81 1.49 -12.17
N HIS A 2 32.91 2.23 -12.27
CA HIS A 2 33.70 2.65 -11.10
C HIS A 2 33.38 4.11 -10.77
N LEU A 3 32.99 4.38 -9.53
CA LEU A 3 32.65 5.70 -9.00
C LEU A 3 33.61 6.04 -7.86
N LEU A 4 34.03 7.30 -7.74
CA LEU A 4 34.85 7.78 -6.64
C LEU A 4 33.97 8.58 -5.66
N VAL A 5 34.02 8.22 -4.38
CA VAL A 5 33.28 8.92 -3.32
C VAL A 5 34.27 9.68 -2.46
N THR A 6 34.16 11.01 -2.42
CA THR A 6 35.03 11.87 -1.60
C THR A 6 34.37 13.21 -1.29
N ASN A 7 34.63 13.75 -0.10
CA ASN A 7 34.23 15.11 0.29
C ASN A 7 35.33 16.15 0.05
N ASP A 8 36.47 15.74 -0.51
CA ASP A 8 37.61 16.62 -0.78
C ASP A 8 37.33 17.64 -1.89
N ASN A 9 37.34 18.93 -1.53
CA ASN A 9 37.03 20.02 -2.45
C ASN A 9 38.05 20.19 -3.58
N GLY A 10 39.32 19.84 -3.35
CA GLY A 10 40.38 19.89 -4.35
C GLY A 10 40.16 18.84 -5.44
N ILE A 11 39.79 17.61 -5.06
CA ILE A 11 39.45 16.55 -6.00
C ILE A 11 38.20 16.92 -6.81
N HIS A 12 37.17 17.49 -6.19
CA HIS A 12 35.98 17.99 -6.90
C HIS A 12 36.33 19.06 -7.93
N SER A 13 37.12 20.05 -7.53
CA SER A 13 37.58 21.12 -8.42
C SER A 13 38.39 20.59 -9.61
N LYS A 14 39.28 19.63 -9.34
CA LYS A 14 40.09 18.98 -10.38
C LYS A 14 39.25 18.09 -11.30
N SER A 15 38.23 17.41 -10.78
CA SER A 15 37.32 16.59 -11.58
C SER A 15 36.51 17.40 -12.59
N LYS A 16 36.10 18.63 -12.20
CA LYS A 16 35.42 19.59 -13.07
C LYS A 16 36.34 20.10 -14.18
N LEU A 17 37.58 20.44 -13.84
CA LEU A 17 38.59 20.85 -14.84
C LEU A 17 38.89 19.74 -15.86
N LEU A 18 38.82 18.47 -15.45
CA LEU A 18 39.08 17.31 -16.30
C LEU A 18 37.82 16.76 -16.99
N GLY A 19 36.64 17.36 -16.77
CA GLY A 19 35.37 16.92 -17.37
C GLY A 19 34.88 15.54 -16.89
N ILE A 20 35.34 15.05 -15.74
CA ILE A 20 34.99 13.73 -15.18
C ILE A 20 34.12 13.81 -13.92
N GLU A 21 33.52 14.97 -13.68
CA GLU A 21 32.64 15.25 -12.54
C GLU A 21 31.49 14.24 -12.37
N ALA A 22 30.98 13.68 -13.47
CA ALA A 22 29.93 12.65 -13.45
C ALA A 22 30.34 11.33 -12.75
N LYS A 23 31.63 11.15 -12.42
CA LYS A 23 32.15 9.96 -11.73
C LYS A 23 32.64 10.22 -10.30
N VAL A 24 32.57 11.46 -9.82
CA VAL A 24 33.07 11.87 -8.50
C VAL A 24 31.92 12.44 -7.68
N TYR A 25 31.52 11.72 -6.63
CA TYR A 25 30.39 12.08 -5.79
C TYR A 25 30.83 12.41 -4.37
N ARG A 26 30.12 13.34 -3.73
CA ARG A 26 30.20 13.57 -2.28
C ARG A 26 29.46 12.47 -1.53
N LEU A 27 29.83 12.26 -0.26
CA LEU A 27 29.16 11.27 0.58
C LEU A 27 27.65 11.51 0.65
N GLU A 28 27.21 12.76 0.87
CA GLU A 28 25.80 13.13 0.92
C GLU A 28 25.06 12.87 -0.41
N GLN A 29 25.74 13.09 -1.54
CA GLN A 29 25.16 12.82 -2.86
C GLN A 29 24.99 11.33 -3.10
N VAL A 30 25.96 10.51 -2.67
CA VAL A 30 25.85 9.04 -2.74
C VAL A 30 24.78 8.53 -1.80
N LEU A 31 24.70 9.06 -0.58
CA LEU A 31 23.65 8.70 0.38
C LEU A 31 22.27 9.04 -0.18
N SER A 32 22.08 10.26 -0.69
CA SER A 32 20.82 10.66 -1.34
C SER A 32 20.49 9.80 -2.56
N PHE A 33 21.51 9.41 -3.35
CA PHE A 33 21.33 8.51 -4.50
C PHE A 33 20.93 7.09 -4.07
N ILE A 34 21.59 6.53 -3.06
CA ILE A 34 21.28 5.22 -2.49
C ILE A 34 19.89 5.24 -1.87
N GLU A 35 19.55 6.25 -1.08
CA GLU A 35 18.21 6.42 -0.52
C GLU A 35 17.15 6.48 -1.62
N LYS A 36 17.39 7.25 -2.68
CA LYS A 36 16.45 7.39 -3.79
C LYS A 36 16.27 6.09 -4.61
N ILE A 37 17.27 5.23 -4.65
CA ILE A 37 17.24 3.99 -5.43
C ILE A 37 16.72 2.81 -4.61
N PHE A 38 17.12 2.73 -3.34
CA PHE A 38 16.93 1.56 -2.50
C PHE A 38 15.97 1.77 -1.33
N SER A 39 15.67 3.01 -0.94
CA SER A 39 14.64 3.24 0.07
C SER A 39 13.28 3.21 -0.61
N GLU A 40 12.56 2.12 -0.36
CA GLU A 40 11.11 2.19 -0.39
C GLU A 40 10.71 3.26 0.63
N LYS A 41 9.82 4.16 0.24
CA LYS A 41 9.30 5.13 1.18
C LYS A 41 8.53 4.35 2.25
N ASP A 42 8.99 4.45 3.50
CA ASP A 42 8.26 3.95 4.64
C ASP A 42 6.96 4.72 4.79
N ILE A 43 5.85 3.99 4.73
CA ILE A 43 4.53 4.59 4.82
C ILE A 43 4.03 4.48 6.23
N ARG A 44 3.76 5.65 6.80
CA ARG A 44 3.14 5.76 8.10
C ARG A 44 1.64 5.95 7.90
N ILE A 45 0.88 4.97 8.37
CA ILE A 45 -0.57 5.04 8.52
C ILE A 45 -0.88 4.71 9.99
N PRO A 46 -1.70 5.53 10.67
CA PRO A 46 -2.12 5.25 12.03
C PRO A 46 -2.64 3.82 12.19
N ASN A 47 -2.27 3.18 13.30
CA ASN A 47 -2.75 1.86 13.70
C ASN A 47 -2.31 0.68 12.81
N ILE A 48 -1.49 0.94 11.79
CA ILE A 48 -0.83 -0.10 11.01
C ILE A 48 0.67 -0.06 11.28
N LYS A 49 1.26 -1.23 11.59
CA LYS A 49 2.71 -1.42 11.64
C LYS A 49 3.15 -2.22 10.43
N ASP A 50 4.24 -1.79 9.80
CA ASP A 50 4.94 -2.59 8.80
C ASP A 50 6.02 -3.42 9.52
N GLU A 51 5.84 -4.74 9.57
CA GLU A 51 6.65 -5.65 10.36
C GLU A 51 7.19 -6.80 9.50
N PHE A 52 8.39 -7.27 9.83
CA PHE A 52 8.93 -8.47 9.22
C PHE A 52 8.18 -9.72 9.71
N LEU A 53 7.96 -10.68 8.83
CA LEU A 53 7.25 -11.93 9.15
C LEU A 53 7.93 -12.71 10.29
N TYR A 54 9.26 -12.67 10.38
CA TYR A 54 9.99 -13.36 11.45
C TYR A 54 9.77 -12.72 12.84
N ASN A 55 9.25 -11.49 12.91
CA ASN A 55 8.86 -10.85 14.17
C ASN A 55 7.41 -11.17 14.58
N ILE A 56 6.65 -11.86 13.73
CA ILE A 56 5.24 -12.16 13.95
C ILE A 56 5.11 -13.59 14.48
N ASP A 57 4.44 -13.76 15.62
CA ASP A 57 4.16 -15.08 16.18
C ASP A 57 3.12 -15.80 15.33
N ILE A 58 3.52 -16.91 14.70
CA ILE A 58 2.66 -17.75 13.86
C ILE A 58 1.53 -18.42 14.64
N ASN A 59 1.61 -18.47 15.97
CA ASN A 59 0.58 -19.05 16.83
C ASN A 59 -0.57 -18.07 17.13
N GLU A 60 -0.53 -16.84 16.62
CA GLU A 60 -1.61 -15.87 16.77
C GLU A 60 -2.95 -16.43 16.22
N PRO A 61 -4.10 -16.17 16.88
CA PRO A 61 -5.39 -16.77 16.54
C PRO A 61 -5.81 -16.59 15.07
N ILE A 62 -5.48 -15.44 14.48
CA ILE A 62 -5.81 -15.11 13.09
C ILE A 62 -5.27 -16.15 12.09
N PHE A 63 -4.09 -16.73 12.36
CA PHE A 63 -3.44 -17.70 11.48
C PHE A 63 -4.11 -19.07 11.47
N LYS A 64 -4.81 -19.43 12.55
CA LYS A 64 -5.61 -20.66 12.59
C LYS A 64 -6.69 -20.63 11.50
N THR A 65 -7.40 -19.51 11.39
CA THR A 65 -8.45 -19.34 10.39
C THR A 65 -7.91 -19.28 8.95
N ILE A 66 -6.70 -18.74 8.76
CA ILE A 66 -6.02 -18.77 7.45
C ILE A 66 -5.67 -20.21 7.07
N THR A 67 -5.22 -21.02 8.03
CA THR A 67 -4.81 -22.41 7.81
C THR A 67 -5.99 -23.32 7.45
N GLU A 68 -7.20 -23.03 7.95
CA GLU A 68 -8.43 -23.73 7.54
C GLU A 68 -8.76 -23.50 6.04
N GLU A 69 -8.40 -22.33 5.50
CA GLU A 69 -8.56 -22.02 4.09
C GLU A 69 -7.41 -22.57 3.24
N TYR A 70 -6.19 -22.51 3.79
CA TYR A 70 -4.93 -22.88 3.16
C TYR A 70 -4.13 -23.83 4.09
N PRO A 71 -4.33 -25.15 4.01
CA PRO A 71 -3.67 -26.12 4.91
C PRO A 71 -2.14 -26.02 4.95
N ASP A 72 -1.52 -25.67 3.82
CA ASP A 72 -0.06 -25.53 3.71
C ASP A 72 0.48 -24.17 4.22
N PHE A 73 -0.39 -23.28 4.72
CA PHE A 73 -0.02 -21.92 5.09
C PHE A 73 1.08 -21.88 6.15
N PHE A 74 1.03 -22.77 7.15
CA PHE A 74 2.02 -22.81 8.21
C PHE A 74 3.43 -23.12 7.69
N GLY A 75 3.53 -24.11 6.79
CA GLY A 75 4.79 -24.45 6.12
C GLY A 75 5.27 -23.31 5.23
N TRP A 76 4.35 -22.69 4.48
CA TRP A 76 4.66 -21.51 3.68
C TRP A 76 5.19 -20.35 4.54
N PHE A 77 4.56 -20.03 5.67
CA PHE A 77 4.96 -18.95 6.56
C PHE A 77 6.37 -19.18 7.11
N LYS A 78 6.65 -20.39 7.60
CA LYS A 78 7.99 -20.77 8.11
C LYS A 78 9.07 -20.64 7.05
N ASN A 79 8.76 -20.94 5.79
CA ASN A 79 9.71 -20.77 4.69
C ASN A 79 9.88 -19.30 4.30
N LYS A 80 8.83 -18.48 4.40
CA LYS A 80 8.86 -17.07 3.95
C LYS A 80 9.32 -16.08 5.01
N ALA A 81 9.22 -16.42 6.29
CA ALA A 81 9.70 -15.55 7.37
C ALA A 81 11.23 -15.27 7.28
N PRO A 82 12.11 -16.27 7.08
CA PRO A 82 13.56 -16.04 6.94
C PRO A 82 13.96 -15.24 5.69
N GLU A 83 13.12 -15.20 4.65
CA GLU A 83 13.36 -14.44 3.41
C GLU A 83 13.21 -12.92 3.60
N GLY A 84 12.90 -12.44 4.82
CA GLY A 84 12.70 -11.01 5.09
C GLY A 84 11.38 -10.47 4.52
N ARG A 85 10.38 -11.33 4.31
CA ARG A 85 9.04 -10.90 3.89
C ARG A 85 8.45 -9.96 4.94
N LYS A 86 7.70 -8.94 4.49
CA LYS A 86 7.01 -7.98 5.36
C LYS A 86 5.49 -8.17 5.34
N ALA A 87 4.84 -7.63 6.37
CA ALA A 87 3.40 -7.58 6.51
C ALA A 87 2.94 -6.30 7.21
N TRP A 88 1.83 -5.75 6.74
CA TRP A 88 1.07 -4.74 7.47
C TRP A 88 0.20 -5.42 8.52
N ILE A 89 0.37 -5.04 9.78
CA ILE A 89 -0.40 -5.57 10.90
C ILE A 89 -1.18 -4.48 11.63
N PHE A 90 -2.42 -4.80 11.99
CA PHE A 90 -3.19 -4.08 12.99
C PHE A 90 -3.22 -4.93 14.27
N LYS A 91 -2.74 -4.37 15.39
CA LYS A 91 -2.87 -5.00 16.70
C LYS A 91 -4.05 -4.39 17.44
N ASP A 92 -4.97 -5.24 17.92
CA ASP A 92 -6.08 -4.79 18.75
C ASP A 92 -5.55 -4.48 20.15
N SER A 93 -5.61 -3.22 20.56
CA SER A 93 -5.11 -2.76 21.86
C SER A 93 -5.80 -3.44 23.05
N ASN A 94 -7.06 -3.87 22.90
CA ASN A 94 -7.83 -4.46 23.98
C ASN A 94 -7.52 -5.95 24.15
N LEU A 95 -7.37 -6.67 23.04
CA LEU A 95 -7.14 -8.11 23.04
C LEU A 95 -5.64 -8.47 22.99
N ASN A 96 -4.77 -7.48 22.71
CA ASN A 96 -3.35 -7.65 22.49
C ASN A 96 -3.00 -8.73 21.45
N THR A 97 -3.87 -8.91 20.45
CA THR A 97 -3.74 -9.88 19.36
C THR A 97 -3.80 -9.18 18.01
N ILE A 98 -3.39 -9.88 16.95
CA ILE A 98 -3.47 -9.34 15.58
C ILE A 98 -4.92 -9.36 15.09
N GLY A 99 -5.53 -8.17 14.95
CA GLY A 99 -6.89 -7.99 14.45
C GLY A 99 -6.97 -7.93 12.91
N ALA A 100 -5.88 -7.62 12.23
CA ALA A 100 -5.78 -7.73 10.77
C ALA A 100 -4.33 -7.87 10.30
N ILE A 101 -4.13 -8.57 9.19
CA ILE A 101 -2.82 -8.77 8.58
C ILE A 101 -2.91 -8.73 7.05
N CYS A 102 -1.93 -8.10 6.43
CA CYS A 102 -1.71 -8.13 5.00
C CYS A 102 -0.23 -8.43 4.68
N ILE A 103 0.07 -9.64 4.21
CA ILE A 103 1.41 -10.03 3.75
C ILE A 103 1.53 -9.67 2.27
N TYR A 104 2.59 -8.98 1.88
CA TYR A 104 2.72 -8.47 0.52
C TYR A 104 4.12 -8.71 -0.08
N LYS A 105 4.23 -8.54 -1.40
CA LYS A 105 5.51 -8.57 -2.11
C LYS A 105 5.49 -7.82 -3.44
N GLU A 106 6.67 -7.40 -3.89
CA GLU A 106 6.89 -6.91 -5.24
C GLU A 106 6.98 -8.08 -6.24
N GLU A 107 6.33 -7.94 -7.39
CA GLU A 107 6.52 -8.75 -8.58
C GLU A 107 6.64 -7.86 -9.83
N LYS A 108 7.09 -8.43 -10.95
CA LYS A 108 7.26 -7.74 -12.25
C LYS A 108 6.86 -8.67 -13.39
N ASN A 109 6.62 -8.09 -14.57
CA ASN A 109 6.37 -8.84 -15.81
C ASN A 109 5.15 -9.77 -15.73
N LEU A 110 4.05 -9.30 -15.16
CA LEU A 110 2.79 -10.05 -14.99
C LEU A 110 1.63 -9.29 -15.62
N PHE A 111 0.62 -10.01 -16.11
CA PHE A 111 -0.61 -9.43 -16.68
C PHE A 111 -0.36 -8.42 -17.82
N GLY A 112 0.74 -8.57 -18.56
CA GLY A 112 1.15 -7.63 -19.61
C GLY A 112 1.58 -6.26 -19.07
N ILE A 113 2.11 -6.20 -17.84
CA ILE A 113 2.69 -5.02 -17.18
C ILE A 113 4.15 -5.35 -16.85
N LYS A 114 5.09 -4.52 -17.34
CA LYS A 114 6.54 -4.75 -17.17
C LYS A 114 7.06 -4.20 -15.84
N GLU A 115 6.40 -3.17 -15.34
CA GLU A 115 6.74 -2.43 -14.14
C GLU A 115 6.39 -3.20 -12.86
N LYS A 116 6.67 -2.56 -11.71
CA LYS A 116 6.38 -3.07 -10.38
C LYS A 116 4.88 -3.31 -10.18
N ILE A 117 4.53 -4.50 -9.70
CA ILE A 117 3.19 -4.90 -9.29
C ILE A 117 3.25 -5.36 -7.84
N LEU A 118 2.32 -4.88 -7.01
CA LEU A 118 2.20 -5.32 -5.64
C LEU A 118 1.28 -6.54 -5.58
N LYS A 119 1.78 -7.67 -5.08
CA LYS A 119 0.95 -8.81 -4.72
C LYS A 119 0.57 -8.75 -3.25
N LEU A 120 -0.72 -8.85 -2.95
CA LEU A 120 -1.20 -9.17 -1.61
C LEU A 120 -1.26 -10.69 -1.49
N CYS A 121 -0.28 -11.29 -0.82
CA CYS A 121 -0.14 -12.73 -0.65
C CYS A 121 -1.15 -13.29 0.36
N THR A 122 -1.43 -12.53 1.41
CA THR A 122 -2.37 -12.90 2.47
C THR A 122 -3.08 -11.64 2.88
N PHE A 123 -4.40 -11.68 2.95
CA PHE A 123 -5.23 -10.57 3.39
C PHE A 123 -6.30 -11.12 4.31
N ARG A 124 -6.18 -10.82 5.61
CA ARG A 124 -7.09 -11.35 6.63
C ARG A 124 -7.45 -10.27 7.63
N VAL A 125 -8.72 -10.23 8.00
CA VAL A 125 -9.25 -9.46 9.11
C VAL A 125 -9.86 -10.47 10.08
N ASP A 126 -9.53 -10.36 11.36
CA ASP A 126 -10.07 -11.22 12.39
C ASP A 126 -11.57 -10.96 12.58
N ASP A 127 -12.32 -12.01 12.89
CA ASP A 127 -13.77 -11.95 13.03
C ASP A 127 -14.21 -11.10 14.23
N THR A 128 -13.41 -11.08 15.30
CA THR A 128 -13.63 -10.23 16.48
C THR A 128 -13.44 -8.75 16.19
N SER A 129 -12.78 -8.43 15.06
CA SER A 129 -12.50 -7.07 14.61
C SER A 129 -13.38 -6.61 13.44
N ARG A 130 -14.41 -7.39 13.07
CA ARG A 130 -15.41 -6.98 12.08
C ARG A 130 -16.14 -5.71 12.53
N GLY A 131 -16.52 -4.87 11.56
CA GLY A 131 -17.17 -3.57 11.82
C GLY A 131 -16.21 -2.40 12.07
N LYS A 132 -14.93 -2.65 12.37
CA LYS A 132 -13.90 -1.59 12.52
C LYS A 132 -13.33 -1.06 11.20
N LYS A 133 -13.83 -1.53 10.06
CA LYS A 133 -13.35 -1.21 8.70
C LYS A 133 -11.85 -1.49 8.49
N LEU A 134 -11.29 -2.48 9.17
CA LEU A 134 -9.86 -2.83 9.04
C LEU A 134 -9.48 -3.30 7.63
N GLY A 135 -10.42 -3.91 6.90
CA GLY A 135 -10.22 -4.23 5.48
C GLY A 135 -10.00 -2.97 4.63
N GLU A 136 -10.80 -1.93 4.86
CA GLU A 136 -10.58 -0.62 4.19
C GLU A 136 -9.24 -0.02 4.61
N LEU A 137 -8.88 -0.11 5.89
CA LEU A 137 -7.58 0.37 6.39
C LEU A 137 -6.40 -0.32 5.70
N LEU A 138 -6.43 -1.65 5.56
CA LEU A 138 -5.39 -2.40 4.85
C LEU A 138 -5.32 -2.03 3.37
N LEU A 139 -6.46 -1.88 2.69
CA LEU A 139 -6.48 -1.45 1.29
C LEU A 139 -5.99 0.00 1.13
N LYS A 140 -6.34 0.89 2.06
CA LYS A 140 -5.84 2.27 2.10
C LYS A 140 -4.31 2.27 2.22
N THR A 141 -3.77 1.43 3.09
CA THR A 141 -2.33 1.21 3.22
C THR A 141 -1.70 0.71 1.94
N ALA A 142 -2.28 -0.34 1.35
CA ALA A 142 -1.75 -0.90 0.11
C ALA A 142 -1.78 0.11 -1.05
N PHE A 143 -2.82 0.92 -1.17
CA PHE A 143 -2.93 1.95 -2.21
C PHE A 143 -1.93 3.08 -2.01
N LYS A 144 -1.78 3.59 -0.77
CA LYS A 144 -0.76 4.59 -0.44
C LYS A 144 0.63 4.04 -0.76
N TYR A 145 0.88 2.78 -0.40
CA TYR A 145 2.12 2.06 -0.74
C TYR A 145 2.39 1.91 -2.22
N CYS A 146 1.37 1.58 -2.99
CA CYS A 146 1.51 1.51 -4.43
C CYS A 146 1.88 2.86 -5.03
N VAL A 147 1.20 3.94 -4.62
CA VAL A 147 1.42 5.28 -5.19
C VAL A 147 2.78 5.84 -4.80
N GLU A 148 3.15 5.80 -3.51
CA GLU A 148 4.42 6.38 -3.05
C GLU A 148 5.65 5.64 -3.58
N ASN A 149 5.52 4.33 -3.85
CA ASN A 149 6.58 3.48 -4.37
C ASN A 149 6.46 3.17 -5.88
N ASN A 150 5.58 3.89 -6.61
CA ASN A 150 5.41 3.81 -8.06
C ASN A 150 5.02 2.43 -8.62
N TYR A 151 4.24 1.64 -7.88
CA TYR A 151 3.63 0.42 -8.40
C TYR A 151 2.55 0.75 -9.43
N LYS A 152 2.53 0.02 -10.55
CA LYS A 152 1.54 0.22 -11.62
C LYS A 152 0.26 -0.56 -11.42
N ALA A 153 0.31 -1.63 -10.65
CA ALA A 153 -0.86 -2.40 -10.31
C ALA A 153 -0.71 -3.07 -8.95
N ILE A 154 -1.84 -3.46 -8.39
CA ILE A 154 -1.95 -4.30 -7.21
C ILE A 154 -2.88 -5.46 -7.53
N TYR A 155 -2.55 -6.66 -7.05
CA TYR A 155 -3.41 -7.82 -7.24
C TYR A 155 -3.42 -8.74 -6.03
N ILE A 156 -4.46 -9.55 -5.96
CA ILE A 156 -4.68 -10.55 -4.91
C ILE A 156 -5.30 -11.79 -5.54
N THR A 157 -4.99 -12.96 -4.98
CA THR A 157 -5.66 -14.22 -5.33
C THR A 157 -6.45 -14.73 -4.13
N LEU A 158 -7.63 -15.28 -4.38
CA LEU A 158 -8.56 -15.68 -3.33
C LEU A 158 -9.46 -16.84 -3.78
N PHE A 159 -9.96 -17.64 -2.84
CA PHE A 159 -10.92 -18.71 -3.14
C PHE A 159 -12.35 -18.17 -3.05
N PRO A 160 -13.11 -18.10 -4.17
CA PRO A 160 -14.36 -17.34 -4.20
C PRO A 160 -15.45 -17.86 -3.26
N LYS A 161 -15.49 -19.17 -3.01
CA LYS A 161 -16.48 -19.79 -2.10
C LYS A 161 -16.23 -19.49 -0.62
N LYS A 162 -14.98 -19.20 -0.23
CA LYS A 162 -14.60 -19.03 1.18
C LYS A 162 -14.52 -17.55 1.59
N GLN A 163 -14.37 -16.64 0.63
CA GLN A 163 -13.94 -15.25 0.88
C GLN A 163 -14.86 -14.20 0.26
N LEU A 164 -16.19 -14.40 0.32
CA LEU A 164 -17.19 -13.49 -0.27
C LEU A 164 -17.08 -12.04 0.22
N TYR A 165 -16.81 -11.85 1.52
CA TYR A 165 -16.62 -10.51 2.07
C TYR A 165 -15.42 -9.78 1.43
N LEU A 166 -14.33 -10.50 1.19
CA LEU A 166 -13.15 -9.94 0.54
C LEU A 166 -13.44 -9.59 -0.92
N ILE A 167 -14.22 -10.41 -1.64
CA ILE A 167 -14.66 -10.10 -3.01
C ILE A 167 -15.39 -8.76 -3.05
N ASN A 168 -16.43 -8.60 -2.22
CA ASN A 168 -17.22 -7.37 -2.18
C ASN A 168 -16.34 -6.15 -1.84
N LEU A 169 -15.43 -6.30 -0.88
CA LEU A 169 -14.47 -5.25 -0.52
C LEU A 169 -13.59 -4.87 -1.71
N LEU A 170 -13.04 -5.85 -2.43
CA LEU A 170 -12.17 -5.60 -3.59
C LEU A 170 -12.92 -4.88 -4.72
N GLU A 171 -14.13 -5.32 -5.04
CA GLU A 171 -14.98 -4.70 -6.06
C GLU A 171 -15.39 -3.27 -5.69
N ASP A 172 -15.75 -3.04 -4.42
CA ASP A 172 -16.04 -1.71 -3.87
C ASP A 172 -14.89 -0.72 -3.99
N PHE A 173 -13.65 -1.23 -4.09
CA PHE A 173 -12.43 -0.45 -4.26
C PHE A 173 -11.79 -0.60 -5.65
N GLY A 174 -12.58 -1.04 -6.63
CA GLY A 174 -12.25 -0.99 -8.05
C GLY A 174 -11.21 -2.02 -8.50
N PHE A 175 -11.06 -3.12 -7.78
CA PHE A 175 -10.43 -4.31 -8.34
C PHE A 175 -11.38 -5.00 -9.32
N GLN A 176 -10.80 -5.66 -10.32
CA GLN A 176 -11.55 -6.40 -11.34
C GLN A 176 -11.02 -7.84 -11.42
N SER A 177 -11.92 -8.80 -11.58
CA SER A 177 -11.54 -10.19 -11.82
C SER A 177 -10.93 -10.32 -13.22
N ILE A 178 -9.80 -11.02 -13.33
CA ILE A 178 -9.09 -11.27 -14.60
C ILE A 178 -8.96 -12.76 -14.93
N GLY A 179 -9.63 -13.63 -14.17
CA GLY A 179 -9.62 -15.08 -14.36
C GLY A 179 -9.09 -15.85 -13.15
N TYR A 180 -8.70 -17.10 -13.38
CA TYR A 180 -8.25 -18.03 -12.35
C TYR A 180 -6.77 -18.39 -12.53
N ASN A 181 -6.06 -18.65 -11.43
CA ASN A 181 -4.75 -19.27 -11.48
C ASN A 181 -4.84 -20.80 -11.57
N GLU A 182 -3.69 -21.47 -11.67
CA GLU A 182 -3.57 -22.93 -11.74
C GLU A 182 -4.19 -23.65 -10.52
N ARG A 183 -4.23 -22.97 -9.37
CA ARG A 183 -4.82 -23.47 -8.12
C ARG A 183 -6.33 -23.22 -8.02
N ARG A 184 -6.96 -22.69 -9.08
CA ARG A 184 -8.38 -22.27 -9.10
C ARG A 184 -8.71 -21.14 -8.10
N GLU A 185 -7.73 -20.33 -7.74
CA GLU A 185 -7.97 -19.07 -7.04
C GLU A 185 -8.35 -18.00 -8.06
N LEU A 186 -9.36 -17.19 -7.73
CA LEU A 186 -9.78 -16.06 -8.52
C LEU A 186 -8.77 -14.92 -8.35
N ILE A 187 -8.37 -14.31 -9.46
CA ILE A 187 -7.37 -13.24 -9.49
C ILE A 187 -8.10 -11.89 -9.63
N TYR A 188 -7.95 -11.03 -8.63
CA TYR A 188 -8.43 -9.64 -8.68
C TYR A 188 -7.26 -8.69 -8.90
N LEU A 189 -7.37 -7.83 -9.91
CA LEU A 189 -6.34 -6.87 -10.31
C LEU A 189 -6.93 -5.44 -10.27
N LYS A 190 -6.19 -4.50 -9.70
CA LYS A 190 -6.43 -3.06 -9.82
C LYS A 190 -5.21 -2.40 -10.46
N LYS A 191 -5.46 -1.59 -11.49
CA LYS A 191 -4.42 -0.86 -12.23
C LYS A 191 -4.45 0.61 -11.84
N PHE A 192 -3.27 1.20 -11.67
CA PHE A 192 -3.07 2.60 -11.30
C PHE A 192 -2.69 3.48 -12.50
N PHE A 193 -2.98 3.02 -13.71
CA PHE A 193 -2.69 3.72 -14.95
C PHE A 193 -3.77 3.46 -15.98
N VAL A 194 -3.89 4.40 -16.90
CA VAL A 194 -4.79 4.34 -18.04
C VAL A 194 -3.99 3.86 -19.25
N LYS A 195 -4.46 2.82 -19.95
CA LYS A 195 -3.86 2.37 -21.22
C LYS A 195 -4.42 3.14 -22.41
N ASP A 196 -5.74 3.36 -22.42
CA ASP A 196 -6.45 4.03 -23.50
C ASP A 196 -7.28 5.19 -22.95
N ILE A 197 -7.04 6.39 -23.48
CA ILE A 197 -7.75 7.61 -23.09
C ILE A 197 -9.23 7.54 -23.51
N ASN A 198 -9.55 6.79 -24.57
CA ASN A 198 -10.92 6.62 -25.05
C ASN A 198 -11.75 5.76 -24.10
N GLU A 199 -11.14 4.75 -23.47
CA GLU A 199 -11.77 3.96 -22.42
C GLU A 199 -12.17 4.87 -21.25
N VAL A 200 -11.36 5.88 -20.93
CA VAL A 200 -11.62 6.83 -19.83
C VAL A 200 -12.66 7.88 -20.18
N ASN A 201 -12.68 8.36 -21.43
CA ASN A 201 -13.60 9.41 -21.84
C ASN A 201 -15.07 8.97 -21.82
N ASN A 202 -15.31 7.66 -21.95
CA ASN A 202 -16.66 7.09 -21.95
C ASN A 202 -17.13 6.65 -20.55
N LEU A 203 -16.27 6.70 -19.53
CA LEU A 203 -16.67 6.39 -18.15
C LEU A 203 -17.30 7.61 -17.48
N ASP A 204 -18.36 7.38 -16.71
CA ASP A 204 -18.83 8.38 -15.77
C ASP A 204 -17.76 8.66 -14.69
N ASN A 205 -17.84 9.84 -14.07
CA ASN A 205 -16.85 10.28 -13.10
C ASN A 205 -16.73 9.31 -11.91
N LEU A 206 -17.83 8.75 -11.42
CA LEU A 206 -17.82 7.87 -10.25
C LEU A 206 -17.12 6.55 -10.59
N THR A 207 -17.45 5.93 -11.72
CA THR A 207 -16.80 4.71 -12.18
C THR A 207 -15.31 4.94 -12.45
N PHE A 208 -14.93 6.08 -13.03
CA PHE A 208 -13.53 6.45 -13.19
C PHE A 208 -12.82 6.53 -11.83
N HIS A 209 -13.40 7.23 -10.87
CA HIS A 209 -12.83 7.37 -9.53
C HIS A 209 -12.67 6.01 -8.84
N LEU A 210 -13.66 5.13 -8.89
CA LEU A 210 -13.56 3.80 -8.29
C LEU A 210 -12.42 2.99 -8.93
N LYS A 211 -12.35 2.96 -10.27
CA LYS A 211 -11.38 2.16 -11.01
C LYS A 211 -9.94 2.64 -10.81
N TYR A 212 -9.71 3.95 -10.85
CA TYR A 212 -8.36 4.55 -10.86
C TYR A 212 -7.95 5.28 -9.58
N SER A 213 -8.78 5.28 -8.53
CA SER A 213 -8.40 5.82 -7.22
C SER A 213 -7.02 5.29 -6.77
N PRO A 214 -6.15 6.16 -6.21
CA PRO A 214 -6.42 7.54 -5.78
C PRO A 214 -6.26 8.63 -6.86
N TYR A 215 -6.05 8.26 -8.13
CA TYR A 215 -6.00 9.24 -9.22
C TYR A 215 -7.42 9.76 -9.56
N PHE A 216 -7.49 11.01 -10.00
CA PHE A 216 -8.75 11.67 -10.38
C PHE A 216 -8.63 12.36 -11.73
N LYS A 217 -9.78 12.51 -12.40
CA LYS A 217 -9.86 13.25 -13.67
C LYS A 217 -9.83 14.74 -13.38
N ASN A 218 -8.94 15.47 -14.05
CA ASN A 218 -8.80 16.91 -13.95
C ASN A 218 -9.13 17.56 -15.30
N ASP A 219 -10.42 17.65 -15.62
CA ASP A 219 -10.94 18.28 -16.84
C ASP A 219 -11.58 19.63 -16.46
N LEU A 220 -11.48 20.62 -17.36
CA LEU A 220 -12.15 21.91 -17.23
C LEU A 220 -13.67 21.78 -17.14
N LYS A 221 -14.24 20.70 -17.68
CA LYS A 221 -15.68 20.39 -17.60
C LYS A 221 -16.12 19.88 -16.22
N ILE A 222 -15.20 19.52 -15.34
CA ILE A 222 -15.52 18.98 -14.02
C ILE A 222 -15.58 20.13 -13.01
N ASN A 223 -16.78 20.34 -12.44
CA ASN A 223 -16.97 21.27 -11.35
C ASN A 223 -16.21 20.79 -10.09
N LYS A 224 -15.45 21.70 -9.49
CA LYS A 224 -14.68 21.45 -8.27
C LYS A 224 -15.33 22.20 -7.13
N PHE A 225 -15.64 21.49 -6.05
CA PHE A 225 -16.28 22.05 -4.87
C PHE A 225 -15.37 21.88 -3.65
N ILE A 226 -15.27 22.91 -2.82
CA ILE A 226 -14.61 22.83 -1.53
C ILE A 226 -15.71 22.65 -0.49
N ILE A 227 -15.71 21.50 0.19
CA ILE A 227 -16.67 21.21 1.24
C ILE A 227 -15.94 21.33 2.58
N PRO A 228 -16.16 22.41 3.35
CA PRO A 228 -15.54 22.55 4.65
C PRO A 228 -16.08 21.48 5.61
N ILE A 229 -15.17 20.84 6.34
CA ILE A 229 -15.52 19.85 7.36
C ILE A 229 -15.54 20.56 8.71
N GLN A 230 -16.57 20.31 9.53
CA GLN A 230 -16.64 20.91 10.85
C GLN A 230 -15.45 20.46 11.73
N PRO A 231 -14.77 21.37 12.45
CA PRO A 231 -13.55 21.06 13.21
C PRO A 231 -13.65 19.85 14.14
N ARG A 232 -14.82 19.65 14.77
CA ARG A 232 -15.12 18.50 15.65
C ARG A 232 -14.96 17.12 14.97
N PHE A 233 -15.01 17.06 13.64
CA PHE A 233 -14.86 15.83 12.86
C PHE A 233 -13.47 15.64 12.27
N HIS A 234 -12.59 16.65 12.30
CA HIS A 234 -11.27 16.57 11.67
C HIS A 234 -10.46 15.38 12.20
N LYS A 235 -10.38 15.25 13.53
CA LYS A 235 -9.61 14.18 14.17
C LYS A 235 -10.14 12.78 13.89
N LYS A 236 -11.48 12.63 13.79
CA LYS A 236 -12.14 11.34 13.55
C LYS A 236 -12.02 10.91 12.09
N LEU A 237 -12.15 11.85 11.15
CA LEU A 237 -12.10 11.56 9.72
C LEU A 237 -10.68 11.50 9.18
N PHE A 238 -9.75 12.31 9.69
CA PHE A 238 -8.37 12.38 9.20
C PHE A 238 -7.37 12.24 10.35
N PRO A 239 -7.34 11.10 11.04
CA PRO A 239 -6.35 10.86 12.08
C PRO A 239 -4.91 10.96 11.55
N ASP A 240 -4.70 10.59 10.28
CA ASP A 240 -3.41 10.62 9.58
C ASP A 240 -2.83 12.04 9.38
N ASN A 241 -3.67 13.09 9.44
CA ASN A 241 -3.25 14.47 9.15
C ASN A 241 -2.74 15.21 10.40
N GLN A 242 -2.75 14.59 11.58
CA GLN A 242 -2.26 15.23 12.80
C GLN A 242 -0.73 15.15 12.90
N LYS A 243 -0.08 16.27 13.27
CA LYS A 243 1.33 16.26 13.65
C LYS A 243 1.52 15.33 14.85
N GLN A 244 2.47 14.42 14.71
CA GLN A 244 2.65 13.19 15.50
C GLN A 244 3.16 13.46 16.93
N ASN A 245 2.33 14.07 17.78
CA ASN A 245 2.60 14.26 19.22
C ASN A 245 1.69 13.41 20.12
N GLN A 246 0.84 12.55 19.57
CA GLN A 246 -0.06 11.69 20.37
C GLN A 246 0.52 10.28 20.54
N LEU A 247 0.71 9.89 21.80
CA LEU A 247 1.14 8.56 22.24
C LEU A 247 0.05 7.48 22.07
N PHE A 248 -1.21 7.90 21.94
CA PHE A 248 -2.38 7.04 21.80
C PHE A 248 -3.19 7.48 20.59
N TYR A 249 -3.48 6.55 19.69
CA TYR A 249 -4.43 6.74 18.60
C TYR A 249 -5.78 6.19 19.03
N ASP A 250 -6.81 7.03 19.00
CA ASP A 250 -8.18 6.54 19.06
C ASP A 250 -8.47 5.74 17.79
N ASN A 251 -8.72 4.44 17.96
CA ASN A 251 -9.09 3.51 16.89
C ASN A 251 -10.54 3.75 16.44
N ASP A 252 -10.83 4.95 15.95
CA ASP A 252 -12.14 5.30 15.42
C ASP A 252 -12.32 4.68 14.01
N PRO A 253 -13.31 3.79 13.79
CA PRO A 253 -13.56 3.19 12.47
C PRO A 253 -13.76 4.21 11.35
N TYR A 254 -14.19 5.45 11.65
CA TYR A 254 -14.33 6.50 10.64
C TYR A 254 -12.98 6.90 10.03
N GLY A 255 -11.89 6.80 10.79
CA GLY A 255 -10.53 7.07 10.33
C GLY A 255 -9.99 6.01 9.38
N ASN A 256 -10.53 4.79 9.44
CA ASN A 256 -10.11 3.66 8.63
C ASN A 256 -10.69 3.66 7.22
N ALA A 257 -11.83 4.33 7.03
CA ALA A 257 -12.53 4.33 5.75
C ALA A 257 -11.70 4.96 4.62
N ILE A 258 -11.78 4.39 3.41
CA ILE A 258 -11.22 5.02 2.20
C ILE A 258 -12.20 6.06 1.65
N LYS A 259 -13.50 5.75 1.67
CA LYS A 259 -14.56 6.67 1.23
C LYS A 259 -14.70 7.79 2.26
N LYS A 260 -14.08 8.94 1.98
CA LYS A 260 -14.15 10.14 2.82
C LYS A 260 -14.40 11.39 1.97
N PRO A 261 -15.05 12.42 2.52
CA PRO A 261 -15.00 13.75 1.91
C PRO A 261 -13.54 14.23 1.85
N ILE A 262 -13.11 14.88 0.77
CA ILE A 262 -11.75 15.43 0.67
C ILE A 262 -11.72 16.75 1.45
N SER A 263 -10.90 16.85 2.50
CA SER A 263 -10.60 18.13 3.16
C SER A 263 -9.40 18.78 2.49
N VAL A 264 -9.56 19.98 1.95
CA VAL A 264 -8.45 20.89 1.72
C VAL A 264 -8.32 21.75 2.96
N THR A 265 -7.30 21.49 3.78
CA THR A 265 -6.95 22.40 4.88
C THR A 265 -6.23 23.58 4.25
N VAL A 266 -6.88 24.74 4.23
CA VAL A 266 -6.20 26.01 3.95
C VAL A 266 -5.58 26.43 5.28
N GLU A 267 -4.26 26.29 5.42
CA GLU A 267 -3.49 26.96 6.48
C GLU A 267 -3.29 28.44 6.12
#